data_AF-A0A925BU88-F1
#
_entry.id   AF-A0A925BU88-F1
#
_cell.length_a   1.000
_cell.length_b   1.000
_cell.length_c   1.000
_cell.angle_alpha   90.00
_cell.angle_beta   90.00
_cell.angle_gamma   90.00
#
_symmetry.space_group_name_H-M   'P 1'
#
loop_
_entity.id
_entity.type
_entity.pdbx_description
1 polymer ?
#
loop_
_entity_poly.entity_id
_entity_poly.type
_entity_poly.pdbx_seq_one_letter_code
_entity_poly.pdbx_strand_id
1 'polypeptide(L)'
;MNGSIELSGLAVLGSSLRLNQGLSIKIGSFFVQSKFKETDMITNFSLDNFRITDTRSRHEDTDFVTISITVGTNAAVTKTKAMGDVNNGTHPVGLSVAAVIPKDVDVPVVFSYVILNNGHGDHAAIQSGVESTLSSLGASAAKAATTAAGGAIGSVLGAELGTAVVPLIGTAIGALAGWIVGEVGSVLFANCDGVVATGVHVYTSKQLIQNTAGGHKITETVEHPGTDSPTGCGGNSRYFTTATISTLATAGTLVDLNGRWASSGVPGPIISVNGSSIIVDMSAYHRPSAHGSIVDSSDITVTFPDDKTYAGKLQLPNMIRWSNNSAWTKV
;
A
#
# COMPACT_ATOMS: atom_id res chain seq x y z
N MET A 1 -22.92 -11.85 -40.44
CA MET A 1 -22.16 -12.91 -41.12
C MET A 1 -20.74 -12.83 -40.58
N ASN A 2 -20.34 -13.83 -39.79
CA ASN A 2 -19.01 -13.95 -39.23
C ASN A 2 -18.04 -14.37 -40.34
N GLY A 3 -16.99 -13.57 -40.58
CA GLY A 3 -15.88 -13.94 -41.45
C GLY A 3 -14.67 -14.28 -40.60
N SER A 4 -14.40 -15.57 -40.42
CA SER A 4 -13.14 -16.08 -39.90
C SER A 4 -12.11 -16.09 -41.02
N ILE A 5 -10.92 -15.56 -40.78
CA ILE A 5 -9.76 -15.75 -41.65
C ILE A 5 -8.87 -16.80 -40.99
N GLU A 6 -8.86 -18.01 -41.53
CA GLU A 6 -7.81 -19.00 -41.27
C GLU A 6 -6.57 -18.63 -42.10
N LEU A 7 -5.42 -18.51 -41.46
CA LEU A 7 -4.11 -18.47 -42.11
C LEU A 7 -3.38 -19.77 -41.81
N SER A 8 -3.50 -20.71 -42.74
CA SER A 8 -2.74 -21.96 -42.78
C SER A 8 -1.43 -21.75 -43.57
N GLY A 9 -0.30 -21.94 -42.87
CA GLY A 9 1.00 -22.27 -43.45
C GLY A 9 1.80 -21.14 -44.10
N LEU A 10 2.75 -20.55 -43.37
CA LEU A 10 3.96 -19.99 -43.97
C LEU A 10 5.17 -20.06 -43.02
N ALA A 11 6.33 -20.32 -43.62
CA ALA A 11 7.62 -20.71 -43.06
C ALA A 11 8.11 -19.90 -41.83
N VAL A 12 8.69 -20.63 -40.88
CA VAL A 12 9.52 -20.08 -39.80
C VAL A 12 10.85 -19.63 -40.41
N LEU A 13 10.96 -18.33 -40.69
CA LEU A 13 12.23 -17.62 -40.79
C LEU A 13 12.31 -16.63 -39.64
N GLY A 14 13.47 -16.61 -38.99
CA GLY A 14 13.70 -16.03 -37.67
C GLY A 14 13.23 -14.58 -37.53
N SER A 15 12.52 -14.32 -36.43
CA SER A 15 12.36 -13.00 -35.83
C SER A 15 12.01 -13.19 -34.36
N SER A 16 12.87 -12.67 -33.49
CA SER A 16 12.70 -12.64 -32.04
C SER A 16 11.38 -11.96 -31.66
N LEU A 17 10.39 -12.73 -31.19
CA LEU A 17 9.22 -12.19 -30.51
C LEU A 17 9.56 -12.06 -29.02
N ARG A 18 9.78 -10.82 -28.57
CA ARG A 18 9.90 -10.50 -27.15
C ARG A 18 8.55 -10.73 -26.46
N LEU A 19 8.46 -11.76 -25.64
CA LEU A 19 7.36 -11.94 -24.69
C LEU A 19 7.55 -10.93 -23.55
N ASN A 20 6.80 -9.84 -23.64
CA ASN A 20 6.62 -8.90 -22.54
C ASN A 20 5.13 -8.69 -22.31
N GLN A 21 4.38 -9.74 -21.93
CA GLN A 21 2.98 -9.60 -21.50
C GLN A 21 2.59 -10.61 -20.43
N GLY A 22 1.78 -10.13 -19.49
CA GLY A 22 1.49 -10.72 -18.19
C GLY A 22 0.83 -12.09 -18.21
N LEU A 23 0.95 -12.74 -17.05
CA LEU A 23 0.34 -14.03 -16.75
C LEU A 23 -1.20 -13.93 -16.92
N SER A 24 -1.76 -14.69 -17.87
CA SER A 24 -3.21 -14.88 -17.99
C SER A 24 -3.58 -16.23 -17.40
N ILE A 25 -4.31 -16.24 -16.28
CA ILE A 25 -4.91 -17.46 -15.74
C ILE A 25 -6.30 -17.60 -16.36
N LYS A 26 -6.54 -18.71 -17.07
CA LYS A 26 -7.83 -19.00 -17.70
C LYS A 26 -8.73 -19.74 -16.71
N ILE A 27 -9.81 -19.09 -16.27
CA ILE A 27 -10.94 -19.76 -15.60
C ILE A 27 -12.16 -19.57 -16.52
N GLY A 28 -12.43 -20.56 -17.37
CA GLY A 28 -13.55 -20.52 -18.32
C GLY A 28 -13.42 -19.45 -19.43
N SER A 29 -14.55 -18.84 -19.79
CA SER A 29 -14.71 -17.91 -20.92
C SER A 29 -14.40 -16.44 -20.59
N PHE A 30 -13.94 -16.15 -19.37
CA PHE A 30 -13.65 -14.80 -18.91
C PHE A 30 -12.13 -14.56 -18.83
N PHE A 31 -11.67 -13.50 -19.50
CA PHE A 31 -10.30 -13.00 -19.36
C PHE A 31 -10.26 -12.00 -18.21
N VAL A 32 -9.57 -12.33 -17.12
CA VAL A 32 -9.17 -11.34 -16.11
C VAL A 32 -7.71 -10.99 -16.38
N GLN A 33 -7.47 -9.83 -17.01
CA GLN A 33 -6.12 -9.24 -17.07
C GLN A 33 -5.87 -8.49 -15.76
N SER A 34 -5.14 -9.08 -14.81
CA SER A 34 -4.44 -8.26 -13.81
C SER A 34 -3.19 -7.71 -14.46
N LYS A 35 -3.27 -6.50 -15.04
CA LYS A 35 -2.10 -5.79 -15.55
C LYS A 35 -1.28 -5.27 -14.36
N PHE A 36 -0.43 -6.11 -13.79
CA PHE A 36 0.74 -5.61 -13.09
C PHE A 36 1.73 -5.19 -14.16
N LYS A 37 2.03 -3.89 -14.27
CA LYS A 37 3.15 -3.45 -15.09
C LYS A 37 4.42 -3.66 -14.28
N GLU A 38 5.49 -4.04 -14.97
CA GLU A 38 6.86 -4.19 -14.42
C GLU A 38 7.40 -2.91 -13.72
N THR A 39 6.67 -1.80 -13.84
CA THR A 39 6.97 -0.50 -13.22
C THR A 39 6.20 -0.21 -11.93
N ASP A 40 5.29 -1.06 -11.46
CA ASP A 40 4.50 -0.75 -10.27
C ASP A 40 5.27 -0.97 -8.95
N MET A 41 4.87 -0.27 -7.89
CA MET A 41 5.47 -0.32 -6.55
C MET A 41 4.46 -0.84 -5.53
N ILE A 42 4.76 -1.93 -4.85
CA ILE A 42 3.93 -2.40 -3.73
C ILE A 42 4.25 -1.55 -2.51
N THR A 43 3.23 -0.92 -1.94
CA THR A 43 3.34 -0.09 -0.73
C THR A 43 2.44 -0.66 0.35
N ASN A 44 2.99 -0.80 1.56
CA ASN A 44 2.25 -1.17 2.75
C ASN A 44 1.88 0.10 3.53
N PHE A 45 0.61 0.19 3.87
CA PHE A 45 0.04 1.24 4.70
C PHE A 45 -0.44 0.57 5.99
N SER A 46 0.07 1.00 7.13
CA SER A 46 -0.28 0.44 8.43
C SER A 46 -0.74 1.49 9.43
N LEU A 47 -1.70 1.10 10.26
CA LEU A 47 -1.91 1.71 11.56
C LEU A 47 -1.20 0.83 12.58
N ASP A 48 -0.13 1.36 13.18
CA ASP A 48 0.78 0.56 14.00
C ASP A 48 0.23 0.41 15.41
N ASN A 49 -0.16 1.54 16.01
CA ASN A 49 -0.70 1.63 17.36
C ASN A 49 -1.59 2.87 17.50
N PHE A 50 -2.39 2.87 18.56
CA PHE A 50 -2.97 4.09 19.11
C PHE A 50 -2.69 4.19 20.60
N ARG A 51 -2.65 5.41 21.11
CA ARG A 51 -2.53 5.72 22.54
C ARG A 51 -3.76 6.49 22.99
N ILE A 52 -4.39 5.99 24.04
CA ILE A 52 -5.52 6.65 24.71
C ILE A 52 -4.97 7.37 25.94
N THR A 53 -5.23 8.67 26.07
CA THR A 53 -5.01 9.39 27.34
C THR A 53 -6.29 9.60 28.12
N ASP A 54 -7.42 9.64 27.41
CA ASP A 54 -8.75 9.82 27.98
C ASP A 54 -9.72 8.98 27.15
N THR A 55 -10.42 8.03 27.80
CA THR A 55 -11.46 7.20 27.17
C THR A 55 -12.75 7.99 27.01
N ARG A 56 -13.55 7.63 25.99
CA ARG A 56 -14.89 8.19 25.74
C ARG A 56 -15.90 7.66 26.77
N SER A 57 -15.83 6.37 27.06
CA SER A 57 -16.55 5.70 28.14
C SER A 57 -15.90 5.98 29.49
N ARG A 58 -16.65 5.73 30.57
CA ARG A 58 -16.17 6.01 31.95
C ARG A 58 -14.93 5.20 32.36
N HIS A 59 -14.71 4.03 31.73
CA HIS A 59 -13.61 3.14 32.08
C HIS A 59 -12.90 2.58 30.83
N GLU A 60 -13.61 1.89 29.95
CA GLU A 60 -13.04 1.23 28.79
C GLU A 60 -13.84 1.55 27.53
N ASP A 61 -13.15 1.75 26.42
CA ASP A 61 -13.73 1.88 25.09
C ASP A 61 -13.66 0.52 24.38
N THR A 62 -14.76 0.11 23.75
CA THR A 62 -14.83 -1.07 22.90
C THR A 62 -14.43 -0.66 21.48
N ASP A 63 -13.13 -0.65 21.21
CA ASP A 63 -12.59 -0.03 20.01
C ASP A 63 -12.59 -0.96 18.78
N PHE A 64 -13.04 -0.43 17.66
CA PHE A 64 -12.92 -1.02 16.32
C PHE A 64 -12.05 -0.11 15.45
N VAL A 65 -11.02 -0.69 14.86
CA VAL A 65 -10.10 0.01 13.97
C VAL A 65 -10.38 -0.42 12.54
N THR A 66 -10.70 0.54 11.68
CA THR A 66 -10.82 0.34 10.25
C THR A 66 -9.82 1.21 9.50
N ILE A 67 -9.08 0.61 8.56
CA ILE A 67 -8.18 1.32 7.65
C ILE A 67 -8.62 1.10 6.20
N SER A 68 -8.42 2.10 5.36
CA SER A 68 -8.78 2.08 3.95
C SER A 68 -7.72 2.75 3.08
N ILE A 69 -7.49 2.21 1.90
CA ILE A 69 -6.61 2.77 0.88
C ILE A 69 -7.34 2.89 -0.46
N THR A 70 -7.25 4.06 -1.07
CA THR A 70 -7.74 4.35 -2.43
C THR A 70 -6.58 4.81 -3.30
N VAL A 71 -6.41 4.21 -4.48
CA VAL A 71 -5.36 4.57 -5.43
C VAL A 71 -6.00 4.99 -6.75
N GLY A 72 -5.84 6.27 -7.12
CA GLY A 72 -6.48 6.85 -8.29
C GLY A 72 -7.99 6.74 -8.20
N THR A 73 -8.58 6.08 -9.20
CA THR A 73 -10.03 5.81 -9.29
C THR A 73 -10.40 4.38 -8.91
N ASN A 74 -9.46 3.61 -8.35
CA ASN A 74 -9.71 2.22 -7.97
C ASN A 74 -10.66 2.17 -6.77
N ALA A 75 -11.41 1.08 -6.65
CA ALA A 75 -12.21 0.81 -5.47
C ALA A 75 -11.31 0.79 -4.21
N ALA A 76 -11.84 1.31 -3.11
CA ALA A 76 -11.13 1.31 -1.84
C ALA A 76 -10.90 -0.12 -1.34
N VAL A 77 -9.72 -0.37 -0.78
CA VAL A 77 -9.41 -1.62 -0.08
C VAL A 77 -9.44 -1.35 1.41
N THR A 78 -10.39 -1.96 2.10
CA THR A 78 -10.67 -1.69 3.51
C THR A 78 -10.41 -2.93 4.36
N LYS A 79 -9.90 -2.73 5.57
CA LYS A 79 -9.78 -3.77 6.59
C LYS A 79 -10.22 -3.25 7.95
N THR A 80 -10.88 -4.12 8.71
CA THR A 80 -11.36 -3.83 10.07
C THR A 80 -10.76 -4.83 11.05
N LYS A 81 -10.43 -4.36 12.26
CA LYS A 81 -9.97 -5.16 13.39
C LYS A 81 -10.66 -4.70 14.66
N ALA A 82 -11.25 -5.62 15.41
CA ALA A 82 -11.70 -5.38 16.76
C ALA A 82 -10.50 -5.34 17.71
N MET A 83 -10.43 -4.33 18.57
CA MET A 83 -9.42 -4.17 19.62
C MET A 83 -9.93 -4.66 20.97
N GLY A 84 -11.25 -4.78 21.12
CA GLY A 84 -11.91 -5.14 22.37
C GLY A 84 -11.99 -3.96 23.33
N ASP A 85 -12.26 -4.27 24.60
CA ASP A 85 -12.34 -3.27 25.65
C ASP A 85 -10.93 -2.83 26.07
N VAL A 86 -10.64 -1.54 25.86
CA VAL A 86 -9.33 -0.96 26.10
C VAL A 86 -9.43 0.31 26.94
N ASN A 87 -8.48 0.46 27.86
CA ASN A 87 -8.35 1.64 28.72
C ASN A 87 -7.19 2.53 28.27
N ASN A 88 -6.93 3.61 28.98
CA ASN A 88 -5.75 4.46 28.86
C ASN A 88 -4.46 3.64 28.73
N GLY A 89 -3.63 3.98 27.74
CA GLY A 89 -2.44 3.21 27.40
C GLY A 89 -2.15 3.21 25.91
N THR A 90 -1.06 2.54 25.53
CA THR A 90 -0.68 2.33 24.12
C THR A 90 -1.03 0.92 23.70
N HIS A 91 -1.81 0.80 22.62
CA HIS A 91 -2.36 -0.46 22.14
C HIS A 91 -1.83 -0.79 20.74
N PRO A 92 -1.19 -1.95 20.55
CA PRO A 92 -0.68 -2.36 19.24
C PRO A 92 -1.83 -2.80 18.32
N VAL A 93 -1.99 -2.11 17.21
CA VAL A 93 -3.00 -2.45 16.19
C VAL A 93 -2.41 -3.45 15.20
N GLY A 94 -1.27 -3.11 14.57
CA GLY A 94 -0.61 -3.94 13.56
C GLY A 94 -1.49 -4.26 12.35
N LEU A 95 -2.46 -3.40 12.01
CA LEU A 95 -3.35 -3.60 10.88
C LEU A 95 -2.75 -2.93 9.65
N SER A 96 -2.64 -3.66 8.54
CA SER A 96 -2.07 -3.11 7.31
C SER A 96 -2.77 -3.58 6.04
N VAL A 97 -2.70 -2.72 5.02
CA VAL A 97 -3.12 -3.02 3.65
C VAL A 97 -1.96 -2.73 2.70
N ALA A 98 -1.74 -3.65 1.76
CA ALA A 98 -0.81 -3.45 0.67
C ALA A 98 -1.57 -2.95 -0.56
N ALA A 99 -1.04 -1.95 -1.26
CA ALA A 99 -1.57 -1.46 -2.51
C ALA A 99 -0.48 -1.31 -3.56
N VAL A 100 -0.88 -1.44 -4.81
CA VAL A 100 -0.02 -1.28 -5.98
C VAL A 100 -0.07 0.17 -6.41
N ILE A 101 1.08 0.85 -6.39
CA ILE A 101 1.21 2.26 -6.72
C ILE A 101 1.90 2.37 -8.09
N PRO A 102 1.26 2.99 -9.10
CA PRO A 102 1.86 3.14 -10.42
C PRO A 102 3.00 4.16 -10.38
N LYS A 103 4.14 3.85 -11.01
CA LYS A 103 5.28 4.77 -11.12
C LYS A 103 5.24 5.65 -12.37
N ASP A 104 4.52 5.23 -13.41
CA ASP A 104 4.49 5.90 -14.71
C ASP A 104 3.43 7.01 -14.80
N VAL A 105 2.43 6.99 -13.91
CA VAL A 105 1.36 7.99 -13.84
C VAL A 105 1.27 8.56 -12.44
N ASP A 106 1.13 9.88 -12.36
CA ASP A 106 0.89 10.59 -11.12
C ASP A 106 -0.60 10.46 -10.75
N VAL A 107 -0.91 9.64 -9.76
CA VAL A 107 -2.28 9.41 -9.30
C VAL A 107 -2.39 9.71 -7.81
N PRO A 108 -3.55 10.17 -7.33
CA PRO A 108 -3.76 10.36 -5.90
C PRO A 108 -3.77 9.01 -5.17
N VAL A 109 -3.22 8.99 -3.97
CA VAL A 109 -3.19 7.85 -3.05
C VAL A 109 -3.68 8.34 -1.70
N VAL A 110 -4.83 7.81 -1.28
CA VAL A 110 -5.51 8.24 -0.05
C VAL A 110 -5.50 7.10 0.94
N PHE A 111 -4.74 7.26 2.01
CA PHE A 111 -4.79 6.38 3.16
C PHE A 111 -5.66 7.03 4.24
N SER A 112 -6.63 6.30 4.76
CA SER A 112 -7.54 6.80 5.78
C SER A 112 -7.84 5.74 6.82
N TYR A 113 -8.19 6.17 8.02
CA TYR A 113 -8.59 5.28 9.10
C TYR A 113 -9.63 5.91 10.01
N VAL A 114 -10.40 5.05 10.67
CA VAL A 114 -11.36 5.38 11.72
C VAL A 114 -11.13 4.42 12.89
N ILE A 115 -11.08 4.96 14.10
CA ILE A 115 -11.25 4.21 15.35
C ILE A 115 -12.60 4.62 15.90
N LEU A 116 -13.44 3.62 16.14
CA LEU A 116 -14.79 3.77 16.63
C LEU A 116 -14.94 3.01 17.95
N ASN A 117 -15.33 3.73 19.00
CA ASN A 117 -15.83 3.11 20.22
C ASN A 117 -17.26 2.64 19.97
N ASN A 118 -17.52 1.34 20.13
CA ASN A 118 -18.84 0.76 19.94
C ASN A 118 -19.05 -0.46 20.85
N GLY A 119 -19.66 -0.23 22.01
CA GLY A 119 -20.02 -1.27 22.97
C GLY A 119 -21.47 -1.79 22.82
N HIS A 120 -22.35 -1.07 22.10
CA HIS A 120 -23.79 -1.35 22.15
C HIS A 120 -24.50 -1.41 20.79
N GLY A 121 -23.89 -0.93 19.70
CA GLY A 121 -24.49 -0.93 18.38
C GLY A 121 -24.36 -2.27 17.64
N ASP A 122 -25.11 -2.43 16.54
CA ASP A 122 -24.93 -3.56 15.62
C ASP A 122 -23.58 -3.44 14.91
N HIS A 123 -22.62 -4.28 15.30
CA HIS A 123 -21.26 -4.27 14.77
C HIS A 123 -21.22 -4.41 13.23
N ALA A 124 -22.13 -5.19 12.64
CA ALA A 124 -22.13 -5.42 11.20
C ALA A 124 -22.63 -4.18 10.43
N ALA A 125 -23.72 -3.57 10.91
CA ALA A 125 -24.25 -2.34 10.33
C ALA A 125 -23.25 -1.18 10.45
N ILE A 126 -22.61 -1.07 11.62
CA ILE A 126 -21.59 -0.06 11.91
C ILE A 126 -20.36 -0.26 11.04
N GLN A 127 -19.86 -1.49 10.93
CA GLN A 127 -18.71 -1.79 10.07
C GLN A 127 -19.02 -1.43 8.61
N SER A 128 -20.19 -1.83 8.10
CA SER A 128 -20.63 -1.48 6.75
C SER A 128 -20.69 0.04 6.54
N GLY A 129 -21.23 0.76 7.52
CA GLY A 129 -21.27 2.23 7.52
C GLY A 129 -19.87 2.86 7.49
N VAL A 130 -18.96 2.38 8.34
CA VAL A 130 -17.57 2.87 8.39
C VAL A 130 -16.82 2.57 7.08
N GLU A 131 -17.01 1.38 6.50
CA GLU A 131 -16.41 1.02 5.20
C GLU A 131 -16.92 1.91 4.07
N SER A 132 -18.24 2.17 4.03
CA SER A 132 -18.87 3.09 3.08
C SER A 132 -18.36 4.53 3.26
N THR A 133 -18.20 4.96 4.51
CA THR A 133 -17.65 6.28 4.88
C THR A 133 -16.25 6.43 4.33
N LEU A 134 -15.36 5.47 4.63
CA LEU A 134 -13.96 5.52 4.23
C LEU A 134 -13.80 5.44 2.70
N SER A 135 -14.66 4.68 2.02
CA SER A 135 -14.70 4.65 0.56
C SER A 135 -15.09 6.02 -0.03
N SER A 136 -16.14 6.64 0.51
CA SER A 136 -16.61 7.97 0.08
C SER A 136 -15.58 9.07 0.36
N LEU A 137 -14.91 8.98 1.50
CA LEU A 137 -13.81 9.85 1.89
C LEU A 137 -12.62 9.68 0.93
N GLY A 138 -12.24 8.43 0.64
CA GLY A 138 -11.18 8.11 -0.33
C GLY A 138 -11.46 8.69 -1.70
N ALA A 139 -12.68 8.56 -2.21
CA ALA A 139 -13.10 9.13 -3.48
C ALA A 139 -13.08 10.67 -3.48
N SER A 140 -13.58 11.29 -2.41
CA SER A 140 -13.61 12.75 -2.26
C SER A 140 -12.20 13.33 -2.16
N ALA A 141 -11.31 12.68 -1.39
CA ALA A 141 -9.91 13.04 -1.28
C ALA A 141 -9.14 12.84 -2.60
N ALA A 142 -9.41 11.76 -3.33
CA ALA A 142 -8.81 11.54 -4.65
C ALA A 142 -9.25 12.63 -5.65
N LYS A 143 -10.54 13.01 -5.63
CA LYS A 143 -11.06 14.12 -6.43
C LYS A 143 -10.45 15.47 -6.03
N ALA A 144 -10.32 15.74 -4.73
CA ALA A 144 -9.67 16.96 -4.24
C ALA A 144 -8.20 17.03 -4.68
N ALA A 145 -7.48 15.91 -4.64
CA ALA A 145 -6.09 15.82 -5.04
C ALA A 145 -5.88 16.04 -6.56
N THR A 146 -6.85 15.69 -7.41
CA THR A 146 -6.76 15.94 -8.85
C THR A 146 -7.14 17.37 -9.25
N THR A 147 -7.93 18.05 -8.44
CA THR A 147 -8.44 19.41 -8.72
C THR A 147 -7.63 20.52 -8.08
N ALA A 148 -6.86 20.22 -7.03
CA ALA A 148 -6.02 21.20 -6.35
C ALA A 148 -4.83 21.64 -7.21
N ALA A 149 -4.88 22.87 -7.73
CA ALA A 149 -3.70 23.53 -8.29
C ALA A 149 -2.77 23.96 -7.13
N GLY A 150 -1.49 23.57 -7.18
CA GLY A 150 -0.45 24.14 -6.32
C GLY A 150 -0.47 23.72 -4.83
N GLY A 151 -1.03 22.56 -4.47
CA GLY A 151 -0.89 22.01 -3.11
C GLY A 151 -1.98 22.38 -2.10
N ALA A 152 -3.05 23.07 -2.52
CA ALA A 152 -4.20 23.44 -1.68
C ALA A 152 -5.21 22.29 -1.44
N ILE A 153 -4.75 21.04 -1.34
CA ILE A 153 -5.60 19.84 -1.27
C ILE A 153 -6.51 19.87 -0.02
N GLY A 154 -6.03 20.37 1.13
CA GLY A 154 -6.79 20.38 2.37
C GLY A 154 -8.03 21.28 2.37
N SER A 155 -7.97 22.44 1.70
CA SER A 155 -9.14 23.32 1.55
C SER A 155 -10.18 22.73 0.58
N VAL A 156 -9.72 22.06 -0.49
CA VAL A 156 -10.61 21.40 -1.44
C VAL A 156 -11.28 20.19 -0.79
N LEU A 157 -10.52 19.39 -0.03
CA LEU A 157 -11.04 18.26 0.71
C LEU A 157 -12.06 18.70 1.78
N GLY A 158 -11.78 19.79 2.50
CA GLY A 158 -12.74 20.40 3.41
C GLY A 158 -14.07 20.72 2.70
N ALA A 159 -13.99 21.43 1.57
CA ALA A 159 -15.17 21.79 0.79
C ALA A 159 -15.97 20.58 0.27
N GLU A 160 -15.30 19.55 -0.25
CA GLU A 160 -15.95 18.32 -0.74
C GLU A 160 -16.63 17.54 0.39
N LEU A 161 -16.07 17.59 1.61
CA LEU A 161 -16.64 16.93 2.79
C LEU A 161 -17.60 17.83 3.59
N GLY A 162 -17.90 19.04 3.10
CA GLY A 162 -18.80 19.97 3.78
C GLY A 162 -18.25 20.54 5.10
N THR A 163 -16.93 20.62 5.25
CA THR A 163 -16.26 21.17 6.44
C THR A 163 -15.33 22.33 6.09
N ALA A 164 -15.00 23.17 7.08
CA ALA A 164 -14.26 24.40 6.84
C ALA A 164 -12.82 24.14 6.30
N VAL A 165 -12.10 23.16 6.85
CA VAL A 165 -10.76 22.72 6.41
C VAL A 165 -10.49 21.32 6.95
N VAL A 166 -10.02 20.38 6.11
CA VAL A 166 -9.40 19.12 6.57
C VAL A 166 -7.90 19.21 6.26
N PRO A 167 -6.99 19.03 7.23
CA PRO A 167 -5.57 19.04 6.94
C PRO A 167 -5.20 17.90 5.98
N LEU A 168 -4.22 18.14 5.10
CA LEU A 168 -3.74 17.14 4.14
C LEU A 168 -3.32 15.81 4.80
N ILE A 169 -2.76 15.97 6.00
CA ILE A 169 -2.34 14.94 6.93
C ILE A 169 -2.84 15.40 8.29
N GLY A 170 -3.79 14.67 8.87
CA GLY A 170 -4.28 14.97 10.20
C GLY A 170 -5.70 14.49 10.42
N THR A 171 -6.30 15.01 11.50
CA THR A 171 -7.58 14.51 11.94
C THR A 171 -8.74 15.03 11.08
N ALA A 172 -9.69 14.15 10.78
CA ALA A 172 -10.91 14.47 10.04
C ALA A 172 -12.17 14.19 10.86
N ILE A 173 -12.09 14.26 12.21
CA ILE A 173 -13.18 13.86 13.10
C ILE A 173 -14.45 14.64 12.78
N GLY A 174 -14.36 15.96 12.61
CA GLY A 174 -15.53 16.79 12.31
C GLY A 174 -16.22 16.44 10.99
N ALA A 175 -15.45 16.11 9.95
CA ALA A 175 -15.98 15.74 8.63
C ALA A 175 -16.66 14.37 8.64
N LEU A 176 -16.04 13.40 9.31
CA LEU A 176 -16.52 12.03 9.35
C LEU A 176 -17.64 11.84 10.36
N ALA A 177 -17.62 12.56 11.49
CA ALA A 177 -18.72 12.55 12.45
C ALA A 177 -20.04 12.98 11.78
N GLY A 178 -20.04 14.04 10.96
CA GLY A 178 -21.24 14.46 10.23
C GLY A 178 -21.76 13.41 9.23
N TRP A 179 -20.85 12.71 8.55
CA TRP A 179 -21.20 11.70 7.55
C TRP A 179 -21.73 10.41 8.19
N ILE A 180 -21.06 9.89 9.23
CA ILE A 180 -21.46 8.64 9.89
C ILE A 180 -22.82 8.81 10.60
N VAL A 181 -23.13 10.02 11.10
CA VAL A 181 -24.47 10.35 11.65
C VAL A 181 -25.58 10.21 10.60
N GLY A 182 -25.29 10.52 9.33
CA GLY A 182 -26.24 10.38 8.23
C GLY A 182 -26.47 8.91 7.83
N GLU A 183 -25.40 8.11 7.79
CA GLU A 183 -25.45 6.75 7.23
C GLU A 183 -25.78 5.65 8.25
N VAL A 184 -25.40 5.84 9.52
CA VAL A 184 -25.54 4.83 10.59
C VAL A 184 -26.65 5.18 11.58
N GLY A 185 -27.32 6.33 11.39
CA GLY A 185 -28.35 6.82 12.30
C GLY A 185 -27.81 7.15 13.70
N SER A 186 -28.69 7.58 14.60
CA SER A 186 -28.40 8.12 15.94
C SER A 186 -27.70 7.17 16.93
N VAL A 187 -27.19 6.03 16.47
CA VAL A 187 -26.48 5.00 17.26
C VAL A 187 -25.15 5.55 17.82
N LEU A 188 -24.52 6.53 17.16
CA LEU A 188 -23.21 7.09 17.53
C LEU A 188 -23.17 8.00 18.76
N PHE A 189 -24.30 8.28 19.40
CA PHE A 189 -24.32 9.13 20.60
C PHE A 189 -25.16 8.55 21.74
N ALA A 190 -25.77 7.38 21.53
CA ALA A 190 -26.36 6.63 22.63
C ALA A 190 -25.25 5.83 23.33
N ASN A 191 -25.28 5.75 24.67
CA ASN A 191 -24.42 4.85 25.45
C ASN A 191 -22.90 4.99 25.23
N CYS A 192 -22.42 6.21 24.93
CA CYS A 192 -21.00 6.55 24.80
C CYS A 192 -20.30 5.99 23.55
N ASP A 193 -21.02 5.35 22.65
CA ASP A 193 -20.48 4.94 21.36
C ASP A 193 -20.12 6.17 20.52
N GLY A 194 -19.28 6.00 19.50
CA GLY A 194 -18.92 7.06 18.56
C GLY A 194 -17.45 7.05 18.12
N VAL A 195 -17.18 7.94 17.18
CA VAL A 195 -15.84 8.08 16.57
C VAL A 195 -14.88 8.72 17.55
N VAL A 196 -13.77 8.05 17.84
CA VAL A 196 -12.75 8.51 18.80
C VAL A 196 -11.46 8.97 18.12
N ALA A 197 -11.15 8.45 16.93
CA ALA A 197 -10.04 8.92 16.12
C ALA A 197 -10.33 8.74 14.63
N THR A 198 -9.92 9.71 13.82
CA THR A 198 -9.91 9.56 12.36
C THR A 198 -8.76 10.32 11.76
N GLY A 199 -8.19 9.77 10.70
CA GLY A 199 -7.14 10.43 9.94
C GLY A 199 -7.27 10.20 8.45
N VAL A 200 -6.83 11.19 7.69
CA VAL A 200 -6.70 11.13 6.25
C VAL A 200 -5.30 11.59 5.89
N HIS A 201 -4.63 10.79 5.07
CA HIS A 201 -3.31 11.07 4.53
C HIS A 201 -3.41 10.98 3.01
N VAL A 202 -3.25 12.12 2.35
CA VAL A 202 -3.32 12.18 0.89
C VAL A 202 -1.92 12.43 0.34
N TYR A 203 -1.53 11.56 -0.58
CA TYR A 203 -0.28 11.66 -1.33
C TYR A 203 -0.56 11.57 -2.82
N THR A 204 0.41 11.95 -3.64
CA THR A 204 0.49 11.44 -5.01
C THR A 204 1.42 10.21 -5.08
N SER A 205 1.26 9.39 -6.11
CA SER A 205 2.15 8.23 -6.34
C SER A 205 3.61 8.66 -6.38
N LYS A 206 3.95 9.78 -7.03
CA LYS A 206 5.31 10.33 -7.05
C LYS A 206 5.83 10.72 -5.67
N GLN A 207 5.00 11.39 -4.86
CA GLN A 207 5.38 11.78 -3.50
C GLN A 207 5.69 10.55 -2.65
N LEU A 208 4.86 9.51 -2.73
CA LEU A 208 5.12 8.25 -2.02
C LEU A 208 6.42 7.61 -2.48
N ILE A 209 6.63 7.49 -3.81
CA ILE A 209 7.87 6.91 -4.37
C ILE A 209 9.10 7.67 -3.87
N GLN A 210 9.05 9.01 -3.86
CA GLN A 210 10.17 9.84 -3.40
C GLN A 210 10.42 9.70 -1.90
N ASN A 211 9.37 9.78 -1.08
CA ASN A 211 9.48 9.78 0.37
C ASN A 211 9.80 8.39 0.96
N THR A 212 9.54 7.33 0.20
CA THR A 212 9.84 5.94 0.60
C THR A 212 10.97 5.31 -0.21
N ALA A 213 11.69 6.11 -1.02
CA ALA A 213 12.86 5.64 -1.74
C ALA A 213 13.93 5.10 -0.77
N GLY A 214 14.79 4.19 -1.22
CA GLY A 214 15.89 3.67 -0.40
C GLY A 214 15.46 2.93 0.88
N GLY A 215 14.20 2.49 0.98
CA GLY A 215 13.66 1.83 2.16
C GLY A 215 13.24 2.78 3.29
N HIS A 216 13.17 4.09 3.02
CA HIS A 216 12.62 5.05 3.97
C HIS A 216 11.14 4.75 4.28
N LYS A 217 10.74 5.06 5.51
CA LYS A 217 9.37 4.93 6.00
C LYS A 217 8.83 6.31 6.34
N ILE A 218 7.58 6.55 5.98
CA ILE A 218 6.83 7.71 6.45
C ILE A 218 6.11 7.26 7.71
N THR A 219 6.45 7.82 8.86
CA THR A 219 5.79 7.50 10.13
C THR A 219 5.23 8.79 10.71
N GLU A 220 3.93 8.79 11.00
CA GLU A 220 3.21 9.99 11.43
C GLU A 220 2.38 9.67 12.66
N THR A 221 2.49 10.53 13.66
CA THR A 221 1.63 10.50 14.85
C THR A 221 0.65 11.65 14.78
N VAL A 222 -0.65 11.34 14.80
CA VAL A 222 -1.72 12.32 14.73
C VAL A 222 -2.46 12.36 16.06
N GLU A 223 -2.69 13.57 16.56
CA GLU A 223 -3.56 13.79 17.71
C GLU A 223 -5.02 13.92 17.26
N HIS A 224 -5.90 13.28 18.01
CA HIS A 224 -7.33 13.24 17.81
C HIS A 224 -8.01 13.77 19.07
N PRO A 225 -8.25 15.10 19.15
CA PRO A 225 -9.10 15.64 20.18
C PRO A 225 -10.52 15.12 19.91
N GLY A 226 -11.05 14.33 20.83
CA GLY A 226 -12.40 13.81 20.75
C GLY A 226 -13.44 14.92 20.80
N THR A 227 -14.67 14.55 20.48
CA THR A 227 -15.84 15.41 20.65
C THR A 227 -16.40 15.27 22.06
N ASP A 228 -17.21 16.25 22.49
CA ASP A 228 -17.91 16.19 23.76
C ASP A 228 -18.74 14.91 23.85
N SER A 229 -18.47 14.12 24.88
CA SER A 229 -19.21 12.89 25.14
C SER A 229 -20.61 13.23 25.69
N PRO A 230 -21.65 12.43 25.37
CA PRO A 230 -22.99 12.63 25.93
C PRO A 230 -23.01 12.67 27.46
N THR A 231 -23.99 13.34 28.06
CA THR A 231 -24.15 13.36 29.52
C THR A 231 -24.28 11.93 30.07
N GLY A 232 -23.43 11.57 31.04
CA GLY A 232 -23.36 10.23 31.62
C GLY A 232 -22.20 9.37 31.08
N CYS A 233 -21.50 9.85 30.04
CA CYS A 233 -20.28 9.25 29.52
C CYS A 233 -19.02 9.78 30.23
N GLY A 234 -17.85 9.25 29.84
CA GLY A 234 -16.56 9.73 30.31
C GLY A 234 -16.25 11.15 29.82
N GLY A 235 -14.99 11.55 29.95
CA GLY A 235 -14.52 12.83 29.41
C GLY A 235 -14.52 12.87 27.88
N ASN A 236 -14.00 13.97 27.33
CA ASN A 236 -13.71 14.03 25.90
C ASN A 236 -12.57 13.07 25.62
N SER A 237 -12.80 12.13 24.71
CA SER A 237 -11.77 11.17 24.36
C SER A 237 -10.55 11.88 23.81
N ARG A 238 -9.36 11.32 24.03
CA ARG A 238 -8.13 11.85 23.47
C ARG A 238 -7.21 10.73 23.04
N TYR A 239 -7.09 10.63 21.73
CA TYR A 239 -6.38 9.55 21.07
C TYR A 239 -5.19 10.11 20.30
N PHE A 240 -4.13 9.31 20.23
CA PHE A 240 -2.99 9.55 19.36
C PHE A 240 -2.82 8.30 18.51
N THR A 241 -2.84 8.42 17.19
CA THR A 241 -2.59 7.28 16.32
C THR A 241 -1.22 7.40 15.70
N THR A 242 -0.57 6.25 15.47
CA THR A 242 0.68 6.20 14.70
C THR A 242 0.47 5.34 13.46
N ALA A 243 0.66 5.94 12.30
CA ALA A 243 0.60 5.27 11.02
C ALA A 243 1.99 5.21 10.37
N THR A 244 2.27 4.11 9.68
CA THR A 244 3.49 3.95 8.89
C THR A 244 3.15 3.58 7.46
N ILE A 245 3.80 4.26 6.52
CA ILE A 245 3.77 3.95 5.11
C ILE A 245 5.18 3.56 4.70
N SER A 246 5.30 2.39 4.11
CA SER A 246 6.57 1.86 3.65
C SER A 246 6.37 1.15 2.34
N THR A 247 7.30 1.35 1.42
CA THR A 247 7.35 0.49 0.24
C THR A 247 7.77 -0.89 0.67
N LEU A 248 6.91 -1.87 0.39
CA LEU A 248 7.36 -3.24 0.36
C LEU A 248 8.22 -3.28 -0.89
N ALA A 249 9.53 -3.38 -0.73
CA ALA A 249 10.44 -3.44 -1.86
C ALA A 249 9.99 -4.56 -2.81
N THR A 250 9.12 -4.24 -3.77
CA THR A 250 9.14 -4.80 -5.10
C THR A 250 10.33 -4.08 -5.66
N ALA A 251 11.49 -4.67 -5.41
CA ALA A 251 12.74 -4.21 -5.94
C ALA A 251 12.65 -4.43 -7.46
N GLY A 252 11.89 -3.56 -8.12
CA GLY A 252 11.78 -3.44 -9.56
C GLY A 252 13.12 -2.91 -10.00
N THR A 253 14.01 -3.85 -10.25
CA THR A 253 15.30 -3.62 -10.83
C THR A 253 15.14 -3.19 -12.29
N LEU A 254 16.10 -2.44 -12.81
CA LEU A 254 16.16 -1.97 -14.20
C LEU A 254 15.98 -3.12 -15.21
N VAL A 255 16.31 -4.33 -14.78
CA VAL A 255 16.15 -5.58 -15.48
C VAL A 255 15.46 -6.54 -14.52
N ASP A 256 14.42 -7.28 -14.93
CA ASP A 256 13.92 -8.42 -14.13
C ASP A 256 15.06 -9.40 -13.88
N LEU A 257 15.42 -9.60 -12.62
CA LEU A 257 16.54 -10.49 -12.25
C LEU A 257 16.16 -11.96 -12.29
N ASN A 258 14.87 -12.32 -12.19
CA ASN A 258 14.44 -13.71 -12.08
C ASN A 258 14.72 -14.49 -13.36
N GLY A 259 15.35 -15.66 -13.22
CA GLY A 259 15.57 -16.57 -14.33
C GLY A 259 17.03 -16.97 -14.50
N ARG A 260 17.34 -17.52 -15.67
CA ARG A 260 18.66 -18.08 -15.98
C ARG A 260 19.58 -16.99 -16.54
N TRP A 261 20.84 -17.05 -16.16
CA TRP A 261 21.89 -16.12 -16.55
C TRP A 261 23.08 -16.87 -17.16
N ALA A 262 23.83 -16.20 -18.02
CA ALA A 262 25.04 -16.72 -18.65
C ALA A 262 26.24 -15.85 -18.30
N SER A 263 27.35 -16.49 -17.93
CA SER A 263 28.65 -15.84 -17.80
C SER A 263 29.47 -16.15 -19.04
N SER A 264 29.93 -15.12 -19.75
CA SER A 264 30.69 -15.28 -21.01
C SER A 264 29.98 -16.18 -22.05
N GLY A 265 28.65 -16.07 -22.14
CA GLY A 265 27.83 -16.83 -23.09
C GLY A 265 27.50 -18.27 -22.67
N VAL A 266 28.02 -18.77 -21.55
CA VAL A 266 27.68 -20.10 -21.02
C VAL A 266 26.56 -19.97 -19.99
N PRO A 267 25.34 -20.51 -20.24
CA PRO A 267 24.26 -20.52 -19.26
C PRO A 267 24.68 -21.26 -17.99
N GLY A 268 24.41 -20.67 -16.84
CA GLY A 268 24.79 -21.24 -15.56
C GLY A 268 23.80 -20.87 -14.46
N PRO A 269 24.00 -19.72 -13.79
CA PRO A 269 23.27 -19.43 -12.57
C PRO A 269 21.79 -19.15 -12.81
N ILE A 270 20.96 -19.52 -11.85
CA ILE A 270 19.55 -19.16 -11.81
C ILE A 270 19.36 -18.20 -10.65
N ILE A 271 18.85 -17.00 -10.95
CA ILE A 271 18.55 -15.98 -9.95
C ILE A 271 17.07 -16.05 -9.60
N SER A 272 16.77 -16.03 -8.31
CA SER A 272 15.42 -15.90 -7.75
C SER A 272 15.38 -14.69 -6.82
N VAL A 273 14.39 -13.83 -6.99
CA VAL A 273 14.18 -12.62 -6.17
C VAL A 273 12.90 -12.74 -5.37
N ASN A 274 12.99 -12.48 -4.06
CA ASN A 274 11.84 -12.37 -3.18
C ASN A 274 11.97 -11.08 -2.34
N GLY A 275 11.13 -10.09 -2.65
CA GLY A 275 11.26 -8.75 -2.09
C GLY A 275 12.57 -8.09 -2.54
N SER A 276 13.41 -7.68 -1.58
CA SER A 276 14.78 -7.21 -1.84
C SER A 276 15.83 -8.32 -1.78
N SER A 277 15.46 -9.56 -1.42
CA SER A 277 16.40 -10.67 -1.27
C SER A 277 16.67 -11.36 -2.61
N ILE A 278 17.92 -11.71 -2.85
CA ILE A 278 18.39 -12.44 -4.03
C ILE A 278 18.94 -13.79 -3.58
N ILE A 279 18.53 -14.85 -4.26
CA ILE A 279 19.19 -16.16 -4.20
C ILE A 279 19.75 -16.45 -5.59
N VAL A 280 21.02 -16.82 -5.64
CA VAL A 280 21.68 -17.27 -6.88
C VAL A 280 22.00 -18.74 -6.74
N ASP A 281 21.25 -19.57 -7.45
CA ASP A 281 21.56 -20.99 -7.60
C ASP A 281 22.75 -21.14 -8.54
N MET A 282 23.86 -21.63 -7.98
CA MET A 282 25.13 -21.86 -8.67
C MET A 282 25.38 -23.36 -8.93
N SER A 283 24.36 -24.22 -8.77
CA SER A 283 24.47 -25.67 -8.90
C SER A 283 25.00 -26.13 -10.25
N ALA A 284 24.73 -25.38 -11.33
CA ALA A 284 25.27 -25.63 -12.67
C ALA A 284 26.80 -25.60 -12.74
N TYR A 285 27.46 -24.97 -11.75
CA TYR A 285 28.91 -24.93 -11.62
C TYR A 285 29.45 -25.77 -10.44
N HIS A 286 28.60 -26.60 -9.81
CA HIS A 286 28.94 -27.36 -8.61
C HIS A 286 29.42 -26.48 -7.44
N ARG A 287 28.86 -25.27 -7.32
CA ARG A 287 29.17 -24.32 -6.25
C ARG A 287 27.98 -24.12 -5.31
N PRO A 288 28.20 -23.72 -4.04
CA PRO A 288 27.13 -23.35 -3.12
C PRO A 288 26.27 -22.21 -3.66
N SER A 289 24.99 -22.19 -3.30
CA SER A 289 24.10 -21.05 -3.60
C SER A 289 24.60 -19.78 -2.93
N ALA A 290 24.52 -18.67 -3.64
CA ALA A 290 24.87 -17.35 -3.13
C ALA A 290 23.62 -16.58 -2.70
N HIS A 291 23.80 -15.62 -1.79
CA HIS A 291 22.72 -14.81 -1.24
C HIS A 291 23.05 -13.33 -1.40
N GLY A 292 22.06 -12.52 -1.70
CA GLY A 292 22.25 -11.10 -1.95
C GLY A 292 21.03 -10.27 -1.64
N SER A 293 21.17 -8.98 -1.94
CA SER A 293 20.12 -7.99 -1.78
C SER A 293 20.16 -6.97 -2.90
N ILE A 294 18.99 -6.42 -3.23
CA ILE A 294 18.85 -5.30 -4.14
C ILE A 294 19.08 -4.02 -3.34
N VAL A 295 20.04 -3.21 -3.78
CA VAL A 295 20.42 -1.95 -3.12
C VAL A 295 19.54 -0.80 -3.64
N ASP A 296 19.36 -0.72 -4.96
CA ASP A 296 18.41 0.19 -5.61
C ASP A 296 17.97 -0.36 -6.99
N SER A 297 17.34 0.46 -7.83
CA SER A 297 16.88 0.02 -9.16
C SER A 297 18.00 -0.45 -10.10
N SER A 298 19.24 0.01 -9.92
CA SER A 298 20.38 -0.32 -10.78
C SER A 298 21.54 -1.03 -10.07
N ASP A 299 21.47 -1.17 -8.76
CA ASP A 299 22.55 -1.72 -7.95
C ASP A 299 22.08 -2.92 -7.10
N ILE A 300 22.89 -3.97 -7.11
CA ILE A 300 22.71 -5.18 -6.29
C ILE A 300 24.01 -5.56 -5.58
N THR A 301 23.90 -6.34 -4.50
CA THR A 301 25.05 -6.97 -3.83
C THR A 301 24.79 -8.45 -3.63
N VAL A 302 25.73 -9.31 -4.00
CA VAL A 302 25.62 -10.76 -3.84
C VAL A 302 26.88 -11.32 -3.17
N THR A 303 26.69 -12.11 -2.12
CA THR A 303 27.73 -12.78 -1.35
C THR A 303 27.80 -14.25 -1.73
N PHE A 304 28.94 -14.67 -2.27
CA PHE A 304 29.23 -16.06 -2.60
C PHE A 304 29.97 -16.71 -1.42
N PRO A 305 29.41 -17.76 -0.79
CA PRO A 305 29.99 -18.36 0.42
C PRO A 305 31.40 -18.92 0.25
N ASP A 306 31.77 -19.30 -0.97
CA ASP A 306 33.05 -19.88 -1.34
C ASP A 306 34.03 -18.86 -1.94
N ASP A 307 33.71 -17.57 -1.90
CA ASP A 307 34.54 -16.49 -2.43
C ASP A 307 34.34 -15.19 -1.61
N LYS A 308 33.63 -14.19 -2.16
CA LYS A 308 33.40 -12.89 -1.52
C LYS A 308 32.10 -12.24 -1.98
N THR A 309 31.81 -11.06 -1.42
CA THR A 309 30.70 -10.21 -1.85
C THR A 309 31.09 -9.37 -3.07
N TYR A 310 30.22 -9.36 -4.07
CA TYR A 310 30.32 -8.54 -5.28
C TYR A 310 29.15 -7.57 -5.39
N ALA A 311 29.46 -6.32 -5.69
CA ALA A 311 28.46 -5.38 -6.20
C ALA A 311 28.20 -5.65 -7.69
N GLY A 312 26.95 -5.51 -8.12
CA GLY A 312 26.50 -5.67 -9.50
C GLY A 312 25.71 -4.44 -9.96
N LYS A 313 26.09 -3.89 -11.13
CA LYS A 313 25.39 -2.81 -11.83
C LYS A 313 24.47 -3.41 -12.89
N LEU A 314 23.18 -3.11 -12.83
CA LEU A 314 22.19 -3.56 -13.80
C LEU A 314 22.18 -2.63 -15.01
N GLN A 315 22.24 -3.21 -16.20
CA GLN A 315 22.29 -2.48 -17.47
C GLN A 315 21.27 -3.05 -18.45
N LEU A 316 20.52 -2.15 -19.09
CA LEU A 316 19.58 -2.52 -20.13
C LEU A 316 20.32 -3.10 -21.36
N PRO A 317 19.71 -4.07 -22.08
CA PRO A 317 18.40 -4.64 -21.80
C PRO A 317 18.40 -5.76 -20.74
N ASN A 318 19.50 -6.51 -20.54
CA ASN A 318 19.50 -7.75 -19.76
C ASN A 318 20.90 -8.12 -19.23
N MET A 319 21.64 -7.17 -18.67
CA MET A 319 23.03 -7.36 -18.27
C MET A 319 23.28 -6.98 -16.82
N ILE A 320 24.06 -7.79 -16.12
CA ILE A 320 24.65 -7.46 -14.81
C ILE A 320 26.15 -7.29 -15.04
N ARG A 321 26.69 -6.12 -14.69
CA ARG A 321 28.12 -5.86 -14.68
C ARG A 321 28.64 -5.91 -13.25
N TRP A 322 29.47 -6.90 -12.95
CA TRP A 322 30.00 -7.13 -11.63
C TRP A 322 31.22 -6.28 -11.34
N SER A 323 31.44 -5.98 -10.07
CA SER A 323 32.61 -5.26 -9.54
C SER A 323 33.96 -5.94 -9.83
N ASN A 324 33.98 -7.22 -10.21
CA ASN A 324 35.18 -7.92 -10.68
C ASN A 324 35.39 -7.83 -12.20
N ASN A 325 34.72 -6.91 -12.88
CA ASN A 325 34.72 -6.70 -14.33
C ASN A 325 34.11 -7.84 -15.16
N SER A 326 33.56 -8.89 -14.54
CA SER A 326 32.76 -9.88 -15.27
C SER A 326 31.36 -9.34 -15.60
N ALA A 327 30.70 -9.96 -16.58
CA ALA A 327 29.36 -9.60 -16.97
C ALA A 327 28.50 -10.86 -17.13
N TRP A 328 27.27 -10.80 -16.64
CA TRP A 328 26.27 -11.82 -16.87
C TRP A 328 25.16 -11.29 -17.76
N THR A 329 24.66 -12.11 -18.68
CA THR A 329 23.54 -11.79 -19.55
C THR A 329 22.40 -12.76 -19.31
N LYS A 330 21.17 -12.26 -19.24
CA LYS A 330 19.97 -13.09 -19.09
C LYS A 330 19.75 -13.95 -20.35
N VAL A 331 19.34 -15.20 -20.17
CA VAL A 331 19.10 -16.19 -21.24
C VAL A 331 17.64 -16.61 -21.31
#